data_AF-A0A524H4T1-F1
#
_entry.id   AF-A0A524H4T1-F1
#
_cell.length_a   1.000
_cell.length_b   1.000
_cell.length_c   1.000
_cell.angle_alpha   90.00
_cell.angle_beta   90.00
_cell.angle_gamma   90.00
#
_symmetry.space_group_name_H-M   'P 1'
#
loop_
_entity.id
_entity.type
_entity.pdbx_description
1 polymer ?
#
loop_
_entity_poly.entity_id
_entity_poly.type
_entity_poly.pdbx_seq_one_letter_code
_entity_poly.pdbx_strand_id
1 'polypeptide(L)'
;MMLGIAAACSGGEGGTGPTVPTLTCSPGPAPTVMNAGEFRILNPASSAGCLRLPETGPAGAEYLIAALSTAGQVTSTGVTIDYAMQGGASGSVNVPASAGQGPSSPLLDAWREPSTAGEFHSMLRQRERALAAEPGARFGAGAPGLVSPPPVLGVKDTFKVCGNTSCSLFKTVIATAKYVGPKGAVFLDDVVPSGGFNQEDIDTLGILFDGGISGAAPNMYQIDTTAFGRESDIDANGKVIFLLTDAVNDLSGSCSDGGIILGFFFGGDLLPRSGSNPGSNEAEIFYGLVPNASGGCAVSKNYVKQQIAPVFIHEFQHMISYNQHVLVRPGVNGEEVWLNEGLSHFAEELGGRLLGDGPGQGSASSRLVQFTLPDLLNANDYLLDPEAHFLITPDNSTGTLEERGANWLFVRWIADHYSSDSLGTSLTRQLVGTALMGSANVQAATGATMSQLVPLWQLANYLDNLPGFTPVDDRLQYPSWDFRYIYDTLHAQRPDLVSRKYPLRPDSTTTGSYSRAGTLRGGSGRHLRVLQTANTAAVDVVLARKNGESFPDDRGVRFGVVRIR
;
A
#
# COMPACT_ATOMS: atom_id res chain seq x y z
N MET A 1 52.17 8.06 41.45
CA MET A 1 51.96 9.39 42.06
C MET A 1 52.12 10.43 40.96
N MET A 2 51.02 10.77 40.27
CA MET A 2 50.93 11.90 39.36
C MET A 2 49.69 12.67 39.78
N LEU A 3 49.93 13.86 40.33
CA LEU A 3 48.91 14.79 40.81
C LEU A 3 48.14 15.37 39.63
N GLY A 4 46.82 15.40 39.75
CA GLY A 4 45.93 16.10 38.83
C GLY A 4 46.02 17.62 39.00
N ILE A 5 45.87 18.31 37.88
CA ILE A 5 45.59 19.75 37.84
C ILE A 5 44.22 19.91 37.19
N ALA A 6 43.26 20.39 37.97
CA ALA A 6 41.99 20.89 37.50
C ALA A 6 42.19 22.28 36.88
N ALA A 7 41.66 22.48 35.67
CA ALA A 7 41.42 23.80 35.11
C ALA A 7 39.92 23.93 34.83
N ALA A 8 39.33 24.95 35.45
CA ALA A 8 37.91 25.25 35.44
C ALA A 8 37.47 25.81 34.08
N CYS A 9 36.36 25.28 33.53
CA CYS A 9 35.62 25.93 32.46
C CYS A 9 34.60 26.89 33.08
N SER A 10 34.74 28.17 32.76
CA SER A 10 33.78 29.24 33.05
C SER A 10 32.43 28.95 32.40
N GLY A 11 31.35 29.12 33.16
CA GLY A 11 29.99 29.07 32.65
C GLY A 11 29.77 30.15 31.58
N GLY A 12 29.44 29.69 30.37
CA GLY A 12 28.86 30.49 29.30
C GLY A 12 27.36 30.24 29.24
N GLU A 13 26.62 31.34 29.13
CA GLU A 13 25.17 31.45 29.24
C GLU A 13 24.41 30.60 28.21
N GLY A 14 23.16 30.28 28.56
CA GLY A 14 22.29 29.36 27.86
C GLY A 14 22.14 29.66 26.37
N GLY A 15 22.61 28.73 25.55
CA GLY A 15 22.16 28.63 24.17
C GLY A 15 20.66 28.32 24.17
N THR A 16 19.85 29.30 23.79
CA THR A 16 18.46 29.08 23.42
C THR A 16 18.44 27.99 22.34
N GLY A 17 17.88 26.83 22.66
CA GLY A 17 17.52 25.86 21.62
C GLY A 17 16.66 26.54 20.54
N PRO A 18 16.54 25.96 19.34
CA PRO A 18 15.81 26.58 18.24
C PRO A 18 14.43 27.05 18.72
N THR A 19 14.22 28.37 18.67
CA THR A 19 12.96 29.01 19.05
C THR A 19 11.89 28.53 18.10
N VAL A 20 10.97 27.69 18.59
CA VAL A 20 9.80 27.31 17.80
C VAL A 20 8.92 28.55 17.64
N PRO A 21 8.46 28.89 16.42
CA PRO A 21 7.66 30.08 16.20
C PRO A 21 6.43 30.09 17.09
N THR A 22 6.13 31.25 17.69
CA THR A 22 4.82 31.51 18.28
C THR A 22 3.83 31.64 17.12
N LEU A 23 2.95 30.66 16.94
CA LEU A 23 2.02 30.62 15.82
C LEU A 23 0.74 31.36 16.23
N THR A 24 0.50 32.54 15.65
CA THR A 24 -0.70 33.33 15.97
C THR A 24 -1.62 33.44 14.75
N CYS A 25 -2.91 33.23 14.96
CA CYS A 25 -3.95 33.56 14.00
C CYS A 25 -4.50 34.96 14.29
N SER A 26 -3.66 36.00 14.25
CA SER A 26 -4.10 37.37 14.54
C SER A 26 -3.64 38.40 13.50
N PRO A 27 -4.56 39.11 12.81
CA PRO A 27 -6.00 38.83 12.76
C PRO A 27 -6.25 37.52 12.02
N GLY A 28 -6.90 36.56 12.68
CA GLY A 28 -7.11 35.22 12.12
C GLY A 28 -8.16 35.20 11.02
N PRO A 29 -8.29 34.08 10.31
CA PRO A 29 -9.31 33.95 9.27
C PRO A 29 -10.72 34.12 9.87
N ALA A 30 -11.69 34.39 8.99
CA ALA A 30 -13.09 34.30 9.36
C ALA A 30 -13.41 32.88 9.88
N PRO A 31 -14.35 32.74 10.84
CA PRO A 31 -14.78 31.43 11.31
C PRO A 31 -15.23 30.53 10.15
N THR A 32 -14.77 29.29 10.14
CA THR A 32 -15.14 28.26 9.17
C THR A 32 -16.46 27.64 9.61
N VAL A 33 -17.57 28.27 9.23
CA VAL A 33 -18.91 27.79 9.55
C VAL A 33 -19.27 26.59 8.67
N MET A 34 -19.67 25.50 9.31
CA MET A 34 -19.97 24.22 8.67
C MET A 34 -21.21 23.59 9.32
N ASN A 35 -22.05 22.93 8.53
CA ASN A 35 -23.12 22.06 9.04
C ASN A 35 -22.54 20.71 9.48
N ALA A 36 -23.26 19.96 10.32
CA ALA A 36 -22.86 18.58 10.64
C ALA A 36 -22.80 17.74 9.35
N GLY A 37 -21.78 16.89 9.23
CA GLY A 37 -21.49 16.09 8.03
C GLY A 37 -20.74 16.82 6.92
N GLU A 38 -20.67 18.16 6.99
CA GLU A 38 -20.00 18.97 5.97
C GLU A 38 -18.47 18.96 6.17
N PHE A 39 -17.71 19.00 5.07
CA PHE A 39 -16.26 19.09 5.09
C PHE A 39 -15.72 20.31 4.32
N ARG A 40 -14.47 20.69 4.61
CA ARG A 40 -13.68 21.68 3.88
C ARG A 40 -12.26 21.20 3.72
N ILE A 41 -11.65 21.55 2.58
CA ILE A 41 -10.22 21.38 2.34
C ILE A 41 -9.62 22.78 2.26
N LEU A 42 -8.67 23.08 3.14
CA LEU A 42 -8.03 24.38 3.21
C LEU A 42 -6.55 24.25 2.84
N ASN A 43 -6.05 25.24 2.11
CA ASN A 43 -4.62 25.40 1.87
C ASN A 43 -4.04 26.36 2.93
N PRO A 44 -3.15 25.88 3.82
CA PRO A 44 -2.48 26.71 4.81
C PRO A 44 -1.78 27.94 4.22
N ALA A 45 -1.24 27.84 3.00
CA ALA A 45 -0.61 28.99 2.33
C ALA A 45 -1.61 30.13 2.06
N SER A 46 -2.90 29.83 1.91
CA SER A 46 -3.97 30.80 1.66
C SER A 46 -4.54 31.42 2.94
N SER A 47 -4.31 30.81 4.10
CA SER A 47 -4.86 31.25 5.39
C SER A 47 -3.78 31.55 6.43
N ALA A 48 -2.54 31.76 6.00
CA ALA A 48 -1.37 31.93 6.89
C ALA A 48 -1.25 30.81 7.95
N GLY A 49 -1.60 29.58 7.57
CA GLY A 49 -1.56 28.43 8.45
C GLY A 49 -2.79 28.22 9.33
N CYS A 50 -3.78 29.12 9.29
CA CYS A 50 -4.85 29.18 10.27
C CYS A 50 -6.16 28.54 9.82
N LEU A 51 -6.82 27.88 10.77
CA LEU A 51 -8.20 27.42 10.75
C LEU A 51 -8.89 27.96 12.01
N ARG A 52 -10.01 28.64 11.85
CA ARG A 52 -10.85 29.10 12.98
C ARG A 52 -12.14 28.32 13.01
N LEU A 53 -12.32 27.50 14.04
CA LEU A 53 -13.59 26.86 14.36
C LEU A 53 -14.48 27.87 15.11
N PRO A 54 -15.77 28.01 14.76
CA PRO A 54 -16.64 29.00 15.38
C PRO A 54 -16.86 28.71 16.87
N GLU A 55 -17.34 29.73 17.59
CA GLU A 55 -17.93 29.52 18.91
C GLU A 55 -19.15 28.59 18.82
N THR A 56 -19.42 27.85 19.89
CA THR A 56 -20.52 26.88 19.90
C THR A 56 -21.75 27.43 20.57
N GLY A 57 -22.92 26.99 20.09
CA GLY A 57 -24.18 27.14 20.82
C GLY A 57 -24.36 26.07 21.90
N PRO A 58 -25.59 25.89 22.42
CA PRO A 58 -25.87 24.97 23.52
C PRO A 58 -25.66 23.49 23.19
N ALA A 59 -25.59 23.12 21.91
CA ALA A 59 -25.35 21.75 21.47
C ALA A 59 -23.86 21.36 21.47
N GLY A 60 -22.95 22.32 21.62
CA GLY A 60 -21.52 22.09 21.36
C GLY A 60 -21.24 21.85 19.87
N ALA A 61 -20.02 21.39 19.56
CA ALA A 61 -19.63 20.93 18.24
C ALA A 61 -18.46 19.94 18.33
N GLU A 62 -18.34 19.07 17.35
CA GLU A 62 -17.20 18.15 17.23
C GLU A 62 -16.64 18.20 15.82
N TYR A 63 -15.33 18.35 15.71
CA TYR A 63 -14.62 18.43 14.44
C TYR A 63 -13.52 17.38 14.38
N LEU A 64 -13.32 16.82 13.19
CA LEU A 64 -12.09 16.09 12.85
C LEU A 64 -11.29 16.96 11.89
N ILE A 65 -10.01 17.12 12.18
CA ILE A 65 -9.03 17.85 11.38
C ILE A 65 -7.94 16.85 10.99
N ALA A 66 -7.58 16.80 9.72
CA ALA A 66 -6.43 16.07 9.20
C ALA A 66 -5.42 17.08 8.62
N ALA A 67 -4.23 17.15 9.20
CA ALA A 67 -3.09 17.84 8.59
C ALA A 67 -2.22 16.85 7.86
N LEU A 68 -1.95 17.11 6.58
CA LEU A 68 -1.41 16.11 5.68
C LEU A 68 -0.64 16.77 4.54
N SER A 69 0.20 15.97 3.87
CA SER A 69 0.81 16.34 2.59
C SER A 69 0.07 15.65 1.46
N THR A 70 -0.39 16.42 0.48
CA THR A 70 -0.98 15.88 -0.77
C THR A 70 0.04 15.81 -1.90
N ALA A 71 1.34 15.85 -1.57
CA ALA A 71 2.39 15.73 -2.57
C ALA A 71 2.27 14.37 -3.26
N GLY A 72 2.04 14.40 -4.57
CA GLY A 72 1.84 13.21 -5.39
C GLY A 72 3.08 12.73 -6.12
N GLN A 73 4.23 13.35 -5.87
CA GLN A 73 5.47 13.05 -6.58
C GLN A 73 6.25 11.95 -5.86
N VAL A 74 6.67 10.94 -6.62
CA VAL A 74 7.69 9.98 -6.16
C VAL A 74 9.07 10.62 -6.30
N THR A 75 9.87 10.52 -5.24
CA THR A 75 11.27 10.93 -5.23
C THR A 75 12.10 9.84 -4.55
N SER A 76 13.42 9.92 -4.69
CA SER A 76 14.33 8.90 -4.16
C SER A 76 14.19 8.67 -2.66
N THR A 77 13.86 9.70 -1.87
CA THR A 77 13.67 9.62 -0.41
C THR A 77 12.27 10.00 0.05
N GLY A 78 11.37 10.25 -0.90
CA GLY A 78 10.00 10.64 -0.65
C GLY A 78 9.85 12.12 -0.36
N VAL A 79 8.62 12.61 -0.53
CA VAL A 79 8.28 13.98 -0.17
C VAL A 79 7.92 14.02 1.31
N THR A 80 8.74 14.74 2.08
CA THR A 80 8.49 15.00 3.50
C THR A 80 8.53 16.50 3.79
N ILE A 81 7.81 16.91 4.83
CA ILE A 81 7.87 18.28 5.34
C ILE A 81 7.62 18.34 6.84
N ASP A 82 8.53 18.99 7.57
CA ASP A 82 8.39 19.22 8.99
C ASP A 82 7.32 20.26 9.30
N TYR A 83 6.50 19.98 10.32
CA TYR A 83 5.45 20.88 10.76
C TYR A 83 5.35 20.98 12.29
N ALA A 84 4.71 22.07 12.72
CA ALA A 84 4.15 22.26 14.05
C ALA A 84 2.66 22.61 13.90
N MET A 85 1.82 21.94 14.68
CA MET A 85 0.40 22.23 14.83
C MET A 85 0.13 22.69 16.26
N GLN A 86 -0.58 23.81 16.40
CA GLN A 86 -0.99 24.35 17.69
C GLN A 86 -2.48 24.68 17.68
N GLY A 87 -3.15 24.49 18.81
CA GLY A 87 -4.56 24.81 18.99
C GLY A 87 -4.79 25.58 20.29
N GLY A 88 -5.77 26.47 20.31
CA GLY A 88 -6.21 27.16 21.52
C GLY A 88 -7.46 28.00 21.30
N ALA A 89 -7.98 28.59 22.38
CA ALA A 89 -9.04 29.59 22.26
C ALA A 89 -8.60 30.74 21.35
N SER A 90 -9.51 31.26 20.54
CA SER A 90 -9.24 32.32 19.57
C SER A 90 -8.53 33.51 20.22
N GLY A 91 -7.46 34.00 19.59
CA GLY A 91 -6.63 35.09 20.13
C GLY A 91 -5.70 34.71 21.29
N SER A 92 -5.70 33.45 21.73
CA SER A 92 -4.88 32.93 22.83
C SER A 92 -3.78 31.94 22.40
N VAL A 93 -3.58 31.75 21.09
CA VAL A 93 -2.51 30.88 20.57
C VAL A 93 -1.15 31.56 20.74
N ASN A 94 -0.66 31.56 21.98
CA ASN A 94 0.71 31.91 22.38
C ASN A 94 1.30 30.75 23.17
N VAL A 95 1.00 29.52 22.76
CA VAL A 95 1.56 28.33 23.40
C VAL A 95 2.90 28.10 22.72
N PRO A 96 4.04 28.20 23.42
CA PRO A 96 5.30 27.73 22.85
C PRO A 96 5.04 26.31 22.37
N ALA A 97 5.40 25.96 21.14
CA ALA A 97 5.33 24.55 20.76
C ALA A 97 6.29 23.84 21.71
N SER A 98 5.74 23.18 22.72
CA SER A 98 6.48 22.20 23.45
C SER A 98 6.85 21.16 22.41
N ALA A 99 8.13 20.82 22.33
CA ALA A 99 8.54 19.51 21.87
C ALA A 99 7.98 18.48 22.88
N GLY A 100 6.65 18.41 22.97
CA GLY A 100 5.97 17.32 23.62
C GLY A 100 6.27 16.13 22.75
N GLN A 101 7.25 15.35 23.17
CA GLN A 101 7.16 13.92 22.99
C GLN A 101 5.82 13.53 23.62
N GLY A 102 4.75 13.57 22.82
CA GLY A 102 3.59 12.73 23.10
C GLY A 102 4.14 11.33 23.36
N PRO A 103 3.56 10.57 24.30
CA PRO A 103 4.14 9.30 24.71
C PRO A 103 4.52 8.55 23.44
N SER A 104 5.83 8.36 23.24
CA SER A 104 6.33 7.35 22.33
C SER A 104 5.61 6.10 22.79
N SER A 105 4.61 5.68 22.04
CA SER A 105 3.89 4.45 22.35
C SER A 105 5.00 3.39 22.36
N PRO A 106 5.31 2.76 23.51
CA PRO A 106 6.39 1.80 23.55
C PRO A 106 5.82 0.52 22.93
N LEU A 107 5.87 0.42 21.61
CA LEU A 107 5.86 -0.85 20.89
C LEU A 107 6.91 -0.68 19.79
N LEU A 108 7.99 -1.44 20.00
CA LEU A 108 9.04 -1.77 19.05
C LEU A 108 8.50 -1.78 17.62
N ASP A 109 9.09 -1.00 16.71
CA ASP A 109 9.13 -1.28 15.25
C ASP A 109 9.79 -0.16 14.42
N ALA A 110 10.26 0.95 15.02
CA ALA A 110 11.14 1.93 14.35
C ALA A 110 12.53 1.37 13.94
N TRP A 111 12.78 0.08 14.21
CA TRP A 111 13.94 -0.70 13.75
C TRP A 111 13.54 -2.14 13.45
N ARG A 112 12.36 -2.35 12.83
CA ARG A 112 12.19 -3.58 12.06
C ARG A 112 13.05 -3.42 10.83
N GLU A 113 14.20 -4.10 10.82
CA GLU A 113 14.92 -4.31 9.57
C GLU A 113 13.91 -4.77 8.52
N PRO A 114 13.92 -4.20 7.31
CA PRO A 114 13.07 -4.66 6.25
C PRO A 114 13.14 -6.18 6.15
N SER A 115 11.97 -6.80 6.12
CA SER A 115 11.90 -8.25 5.95
C SER A 115 12.57 -8.60 4.61
N THR A 116 13.41 -9.62 4.55
CA THR A 116 14.02 -10.16 3.32
C THR A 116 13.01 -10.27 2.17
N ALA A 117 11.76 -10.68 2.47
CA ALA A 117 10.70 -10.76 1.49
C ALA A 117 10.29 -9.38 0.93
N GLY A 118 10.12 -8.38 1.79
CA GLY A 118 9.82 -7.00 1.39
C GLY A 118 10.96 -6.35 0.58
N GLU A 119 12.22 -6.59 0.98
CA GLU A 119 13.38 -6.11 0.22
C GLU A 119 13.45 -6.74 -1.17
N PHE A 120 13.23 -8.05 -1.25
CA PHE A 120 13.19 -8.77 -2.53
C PHE A 120 12.09 -8.22 -3.44
N HIS A 121 10.90 -7.97 -2.90
CA HIS A 121 9.79 -7.40 -3.65
C HIS A 121 10.11 -6.01 -4.20
N SER A 122 10.62 -5.10 -3.36
CA SER A 122 11.00 -3.76 -3.82
C SER A 122 12.11 -3.80 -4.87
N MET A 123 13.08 -4.72 -4.71
CA MET A 123 14.12 -4.96 -5.72
C MET A 123 13.50 -5.35 -7.07
N LEU A 124 12.51 -6.24 -7.10
CA LEU A 124 11.81 -6.62 -8.35
C LEU A 124 11.19 -5.40 -9.04
N ARG A 125 10.44 -4.58 -8.28
CA ARG A 125 9.77 -3.37 -8.81
C ARG A 125 10.76 -2.31 -9.31
N GLN A 126 11.88 -2.11 -8.62
CA GLN A 126 12.95 -1.21 -9.06
C GLN A 126 13.64 -1.74 -10.33
N ARG A 127 13.89 -3.04 -10.38
CA ARG A 127 14.54 -3.69 -11.52
C ARG A 127 13.67 -3.69 -12.77
N GLU A 128 12.38 -3.88 -12.63
CA GLU A 128 11.40 -3.74 -13.71
C GLU A 128 11.49 -2.38 -14.39
N ARG A 129 11.55 -1.29 -13.60
CA ARG A 129 11.73 0.07 -14.14
C ARG A 129 13.06 0.24 -14.85
N ALA A 130 14.13 -0.24 -14.24
CA ALA A 130 15.47 -0.14 -14.82
C ALA A 130 15.51 -0.85 -16.18
N LEU A 131 14.96 -2.06 -16.26
CA LEU A 131 14.85 -2.82 -17.50
C LEU A 131 13.94 -2.15 -18.54
N ALA A 132 12.81 -1.57 -18.11
CA ALA A 132 11.91 -0.83 -19.00
C ALA A 132 12.55 0.44 -19.59
N ALA A 133 13.49 1.06 -18.86
CA ALA A 133 14.24 2.21 -19.32
C ALA A 133 15.33 1.87 -20.34
N GLU A 134 15.77 0.61 -20.41
CA GLU A 134 16.79 0.15 -21.35
C GLU A 134 16.29 0.24 -22.81
N PRO A 135 17.14 0.60 -23.78
CA PRO A 135 16.76 0.64 -25.19
C PRO A 135 16.18 -0.68 -25.69
N GLY A 136 16.68 -1.82 -25.20
CA GLY A 136 16.23 -3.17 -25.57
C GLY A 136 14.76 -3.44 -25.28
N ALA A 137 14.20 -2.88 -24.20
CA ALA A 137 12.77 -3.01 -23.89
C ALA A 137 11.89 -2.26 -24.90
N ARG A 138 12.39 -1.17 -25.47
CA ARG A 138 11.66 -0.33 -26.45
C ARG A 138 11.59 -0.94 -27.85
N PHE A 139 12.53 -1.82 -28.19
CA PHE A 139 12.58 -2.51 -29.49
C PHE A 139 12.06 -3.96 -29.44
N GLY A 140 11.88 -4.53 -28.24
CA GLY A 140 11.40 -5.90 -28.04
C GLY A 140 9.94 -6.14 -28.42
N ALA A 141 9.10 -5.10 -28.44
CA ALA A 141 7.66 -5.21 -28.75
C ALA A 141 7.36 -5.61 -30.22
N GLY A 142 8.37 -5.75 -31.09
CA GLY A 142 8.19 -6.03 -32.51
C GLY A 142 9.10 -7.12 -33.11
N ALA A 143 9.97 -7.74 -32.31
CA ALA A 143 10.72 -8.91 -32.78
C ALA A 143 9.83 -10.16 -32.62
N PRO A 144 9.73 -11.06 -33.63
CA PRO A 144 9.05 -12.33 -33.43
C PRO A 144 9.79 -13.10 -32.34
N GLY A 145 9.14 -13.32 -31.20
CA GLY A 145 9.62 -14.22 -30.17
C GLY A 145 9.83 -15.62 -30.76
N LEU A 146 10.66 -16.43 -30.09
CA LEU A 146 10.71 -17.86 -30.40
C LEU A 146 9.33 -18.45 -30.11
N VAL A 147 8.60 -18.82 -31.16
CA VAL A 147 7.30 -19.46 -31.04
C VAL A 147 7.49 -20.84 -30.42
N SER A 148 7.01 -21.00 -29.20
CA SER A 148 6.98 -22.27 -28.49
C SER A 148 5.61 -22.92 -28.66
N PRO A 149 5.53 -24.23 -28.97
CA PRO A 149 4.25 -24.92 -28.94
C PRO A 149 3.67 -24.86 -27.51
N PRO A 150 2.33 -24.74 -27.35
CA PRO A 150 1.71 -24.82 -26.04
C PRO A 150 2.17 -26.08 -25.29
N PRO A 151 2.56 -25.98 -24.00
CA PRO A 151 3.00 -27.13 -23.24
C PRO A 151 1.89 -28.19 -23.16
N VAL A 152 2.29 -29.46 -23.18
CA VAL A 152 1.38 -30.60 -23.00
C VAL A 152 1.65 -31.27 -21.66
N LEU A 153 0.63 -31.94 -21.10
CA LEU A 153 0.77 -32.63 -19.82
C LEU A 153 1.95 -33.61 -19.83
N GLY A 154 2.81 -33.53 -18.82
CA GLY A 154 4.00 -34.37 -18.67
C GLY A 154 5.23 -33.90 -19.44
N VAL A 155 5.15 -32.83 -20.24
CA VAL A 155 6.33 -32.24 -20.88
C VAL A 155 7.30 -31.70 -19.83
N LYS A 156 8.60 -31.84 -20.12
CA LYS A 156 9.66 -31.23 -19.31
C LYS A 156 10.14 -29.96 -19.99
N ASP A 157 10.42 -28.95 -19.18
CA ASP A 157 11.05 -27.72 -19.64
C ASP A 157 12.11 -27.22 -18.66
N THR A 158 12.91 -26.25 -19.09
CA THR A 158 14.04 -25.70 -18.34
C THR A 158 13.86 -24.20 -18.12
N PHE A 159 13.88 -23.79 -16.86
CA PHE A 159 13.63 -22.42 -16.44
C PHE A 159 14.85 -21.80 -15.76
N LYS A 160 15.01 -20.49 -15.91
CA LYS A 160 15.92 -19.66 -15.12
C LYS A 160 15.15 -19.05 -13.96
N VAL A 161 15.63 -19.26 -12.74
CA VAL A 161 14.98 -18.76 -11.52
C VAL A 161 15.98 -17.93 -10.74
N CYS A 162 15.57 -16.83 -10.12
CA CYS A 162 16.47 -16.04 -9.27
C CYS A 162 17.13 -16.95 -8.22
N GLY A 163 18.46 -16.91 -8.17
CA GLY A 163 19.26 -17.68 -7.22
C GLY A 163 19.62 -16.89 -5.95
N ASN A 164 19.33 -15.59 -5.93
CA ASN A 164 19.50 -14.70 -4.79
C ASN A 164 18.47 -13.56 -4.83
N THR A 165 18.33 -12.82 -3.73
CA THR A 165 17.35 -11.73 -3.58
C THR A 165 17.67 -10.46 -4.39
N SER A 166 18.75 -10.45 -5.16
CA SER A 166 19.04 -9.39 -6.14
C SER A 166 18.82 -9.83 -7.58
N CYS A 167 18.43 -11.10 -7.80
CA CYS A 167 18.35 -11.74 -9.12
C CYS A 167 19.61 -11.51 -9.98
N SER A 168 20.78 -11.36 -9.34
CA SER A 168 22.07 -11.21 -10.04
C SER A 168 22.68 -12.57 -10.38
N LEU A 169 22.17 -13.62 -9.75
CA LEU A 169 22.47 -15.02 -10.03
C LEU A 169 21.17 -15.75 -10.39
N PHE A 170 21.25 -16.71 -11.30
CA PHE A 170 20.11 -17.53 -11.71
C PHE A 170 20.41 -19.01 -11.60
N LYS A 171 19.49 -19.76 -10.98
CA LYS A 171 19.46 -21.22 -10.97
C LYS A 171 18.80 -21.72 -12.26
N THR A 172 19.18 -22.92 -12.68
CA THR A 172 18.51 -23.63 -13.78
C THR A 172 17.66 -24.73 -13.18
N VAL A 173 16.35 -24.64 -13.36
CA VAL A 173 15.35 -25.58 -12.84
C VAL A 173 14.80 -26.39 -13.99
N ILE A 174 14.76 -27.72 -13.85
CA ILE A 174 14.08 -28.61 -14.79
C ILE A 174 12.77 -29.03 -14.14
N ALA A 175 11.65 -28.73 -14.79
CA ALA A 175 10.32 -28.97 -14.23
C ALA A 175 9.43 -29.70 -15.22
N THR A 176 8.46 -30.45 -14.69
CA THR A 176 7.48 -31.19 -15.49
C THR A 176 6.12 -30.51 -15.41
N ALA A 177 5.44 -30.30 -16.53
CA ALA A 177 4.06 -29.84 -16.58
C ALA A 177 3.13 -30.87 -15.92
N LYS A 178 2.58 -30.50 -14.76
CA LYS A 178 1.63 -31.32 -13.98
C LYS A 178 0.17 -30.93 -14.20
N TYR A 179 -0.08 -29.73 -14.73
CA TYR A 179 -1.40 -29.28 -15.16
C TYR A 179 -1.25 -28.39 -16.40
N VAL A 180 -2.17 -28.54 -17.35
CA VAL A 180 -2.29 -27.64 -18.51
C VAL A 180 -3.76 -27.35 -18.73
N GLY A 181 -4.17 -26.13 -18.40
CA GLY A 181 -5.53 -25.61 -18.58
C GLY A 181 -5.64 -24.76 -19.85
N PRO A 182 -6.78 -24.09 -20.07
CA PRO A 182 -6.98 -23.19 -21.22
C PRO A 182 -5.96 -22.05 -21.32
N LYS A 183 -5.56 -21.46 -20.19
CA LYS A 183 -4.72 -20.25 -20.10
C LYS A 183 -3.51 -20.38 -19.19
N GLY A 184 -3.44 -21.43 -18.37
CA GLY A 184 -2.35 -21.67 -17.44
C GLY A 184 -1.70 -23.03 -17.62
N ALA A 185 -0.44 -23.13 -17.21
CA ALA A 185 0.25 -24.41 -17.08
C ALA A 185 1.05 -24.44 -15.78
N VAL A 186 0.81 -25.45 -14.94
CA VAL A 186 1.56 -25.64 -13.69
C VAL A 186 2.70 -26.62 -13.93
N PHE A 187 3.92 -26.12 -13.78
CA PHE A 187 5.16 -26.88 -13.79
C PHE A 187 5.62 -27.09 -12.36
N LEU A 188 5.87 -28.35 -12.00
CA LEU A 188 6.47 -28.71 -10.72
C LEU A 188 7.91 -29.15 -10.98
N ASP A 189 8.84 -28.50 -10.28
CA ASP A 189 10.25 -28.84 -10.30
C ASP A 189 10.48 -30.32 -9.96
N ASP A 190 11.32 -30.98 -10.75
CA ASP A 190 11.58 -32.41 -10.67
C ASP A 190 12.39 -32.82 -9.43
N VAL A 191 13.05 -31.87 -8.75
CA VAL A 191 13.90 -32.14 -7.58
C VAL A 191 13.27 -31.78 -6.23
N VAL A 192 12.02 -31.32 -6.21
CA VAL A 192 11.35 -30.94 -4.96
C VAL A 192 11.20 -32.14 -4.00
N PRO A 193 11.33 -31.94 -2.67
CA PRO A 193 11.25 -33.02 -1.70
C PRO A 193 9.94 -33.80 -1.75
N SER A 194 10.01 -35.11 -1.48
CA SER A 194 8.82 -35.96 -1.34
C SER A 194 7.97 -35.55 -0.13
N GLY A 195 6.64 -35.67 -0.25
CA GLY A 195 5.70 -35.17 0.75
C GLY A 195 5.18 -33.74 0.50
N GLY A 196 5.66 -33.10 -0.57
CA GLY A 196 5.14 -31.83 -1.10
C GLY A 196 3.76 -31.95 -1.78
N PHE A 197 3.50 -31.12 -2.78
CA PHE A 197 2.23 -31.15 -3.52
C PHE A 197 1.94 -32.53 -4.13
N ASN A 198 0.69 -32.99 -4.00
CA ASN A 198 0.19 -34.13 -4.78
C ASN A 198 -0.56 -33.62 -6.02
N GLN A 199 -0.99 -34.53 -6.91
CA GLN A 199 -1.69 -34.14 -8.14
C GLN A 199 -2.99 -33.38 -7.88
N GLU A 200 -3.76 -33.78 -6.85
CA GLU A 200 -5.01 -33.09 -6.48
C GLU A 200 -4.76 -31.64 -6.03
N ASP A 201 -3.67 -31.39 -5.29
CA ASP A 201 -3.24 -30.06 -4.91
C ASP A 201 -2.93 -29.20 -6.16
N ILE A 202 -2.25 -29.77 -7.15
CA ILE A 202 -1.90 -29.11 -8.41
C ILE A 202 -3.14 -28.84 -9.26
N ASP A 203 -4.03 -29.82 -9.40
CA ASP A 203 -5.27 -29.68 -10.15
C ASP A 203 -6.17 -28.60 -9.53
N THR A 204 -6.23 -28.55 -8.19
CA THR A 204 -6.96 -27.50 -7.46
C THR A 204 -6.41 -26.11 -7.77
N LEU A 205 -5.09 -25.95 -7.80
CA LEU A 205 -4.45 -24.68 -8.13
C LEU A 205 -4.71 -24.28 -9.59
N GLY A 206 -4.54 -25.21 -10.53
CA GLY A 206 -4.82 -24.97 -11.95
C GLY A 206 -6.27 -24.56 -12.20
N ILE A 207 -7.23 -25.31 -11.64
CA ILE A 207 -8.66 -25.02 -11.78
C ILE A 207 -9.02 -23.64 -11.21
N LEU A 208 -8.43 -23.27 -10.07
CA LEU A 208 -8.64 -21.96 -9.46
C LEU A 208 -8.13 -20.82 -10.37
N PHE A 209 -7.07 -21.06 -11.11
CA PHE A 209 -6.53 -20.07 -12.04
C PHE A 209 -7.36 -19.90 -13.31
N ASP A 210 -7.58 -20.98 -14.07
CA ASP A 210 -8.15 -20.89 -15.42
C ASP A 210 -9.23 -21.92 -15.75
N GLY A 211 -9.52 -22.86 -14.83
CA GLY A 211 -10.57 -23.86 -15.01
C GLY A 211 -11.98 -23.28 -14.83
N GLY A 212 -12.15 -22.43 -13.82
CA GLY A 212 -13.46 -21.90 -13.42
C GLY A 212 -14.48 -23.00 -13.06
N ILE A 213 -15.69 -22.59 -12.65
CA ILE A 213 -16.87 -23.47 -12.66
C ILE A 213 -17.83 -22.85 -13.67
N SER A 214 -18.07 -23.54 -14.79
CA SER A 214 -18.98 -23.06 -15.83
C SER A 214 -20.32 -22.60 -15.21
N GLY A 215 -20.57 -21.29 -15.26
CA GLY A 215 -21.83 -20.68 -14.84
C GLY A 215 -22.00 -20.29 -13.37
N ALA A 216 -20.96 -20.31 -12.51
CA ALA A 216 -21.11 -19.97 -11.07
C ALA A 216 -20.16 -18.90 -10.52
N ALA A 217 -18.86 -19.00 -10.76
CA ALA A 217 -17.85 -18.03 -10.29
C ALA A 217 -16.71 -17.89 -11.31
N PRO A 218 -16.16 -16.68 -11.53
CA PRO A 218 -14.98 -16.51 -12.37
C PRO A 218 -13.76 -17.19 -11.74
N ASN A 219 -12.74 -17.47 -12.54
CA ASN A 219 -11.42 -17.88 -12.08
C ASN A 219 -10.45 -16.69 -11.96
N MET A 220 -9.27 -16.88 -11.37
CA MET A 220 -8.31 -15.78 -11.14
C MET A 220 -7.90 -15.10 -12.45
N TYR A 221 -7.68 -15.86 -13.53
CA TYR A 221 -7.35 -15.31 -14.84
C TYR A 221 -8.45 -14.36 -15.35
N GLN A 222 -9.71 -14.77 -15.23
CA GLN A 222 -10.86 -13.94 -15.65
C GLN A 222 -11.01 -12.71 -14.78
N ILE A 223 -10.78 -12.81 -13.47
CA ILE A 223 -10.86 -11.67 -12.54
C ILE A 223 -9.86 -10.60 -12.96
N ASP A 224 -8.57 -10.94 -13.05
CA ASP A 224 -7.54 -9.96 -13.35
C ASP A 224 -7.60 -9.45 -14.77
N THR A 225 -7.89 -10.33 -15.74
CA THR A 225 -8.03 -9.87 -17.13
C THR A 225 -9.31 -9.09 -17.38
N THR A 226 -10.27 -9.08 -16.44
CA THR A 226 -11.46 -8.20 -16.44
C THR A 226 -11.23 -6.91 -15.65
N ALA A 227 -10.42 -6.94 -14.60
CA ALA A 227 -10.05 -5.75 -13.85
C ALA A 227 -8.96 -4.92 -14.57
N PHE A 228 -7.81 -5.49 -14.91
CA PHE A 228 -6.59 -4.70 -15.17
C PHE A 228 -6.19 -4.63 -16.64
N GLY A 229 -6.23 -5.72 -17.39
CA GLY A 229 -5.60 -5.72 -18.72
C GLY A 229 -5.68 -7.05 -19.43
N ARG A 230 -4.94 -7.18 -20.52
CA ARG A 230 -4.44 -8.48 -20.95
C ARG A 230 -2.95 -8.55 -20.60
N GLU A 231 -2.51 -9.73 -20.26
CA GLU A 231 -1.12 -10.16 -20.25
C GLU A 231 -0.52 -10.16 -21.66
N SER A 232 0.80 -10.30 -21.77
CA SER A 232 1.50 -10.57 -23.02
C SER A 232 1.43 -12.06 -23.38
N ASP A 233 2.01 -12.45 -24.52
CA ASP A 233 2.23 -13.85 -24.90
C ASP A 233 3.57 -13.91 -25.66
N ILE A 234 4.66 -13.69 -24.92
CA ILE A 234 6.00 -13.41 -25.49
C ILE A 234 6.54 -14.61 -26.29
N ASP A 235 6.28 -15.83 -25.83
CA ASP A 235 6.70 -17.06 -26.51
C ASP A 235 5.60 -17.68 -27.40
N ALA A 236 4.46 -17.00 -27.54
CA ALA A 236 3.33 -17.40 -28.37
C ALA A 236 2.78 -18.81 -28.06
N ASN A 237 2.94 -19.27 -26.82
CA ASN A 237 2.44 -20.57 -26.37
C ASN A 237 0.98 -20.47 -25.83
N GLY A 238 0.47 -19.25 -25.61
CA GLY A 238 -0.87 -18.96 -25.14
C GLY A 238 -1.14 -19.30 -23.67
N LYS A 239 -0.09 -19.44 -22.85
CA LYS A 239 -0.13 -19.83 -21.44
C LYS A 239 0.63 -18.87 -20.55
N VAL A 240 0.08 -18.64 -19.36
CA VAL A 240 0.83 -18.20 -18.19
C VAL A 240 1.37 -19.43 -17.47
N ILE A 241 2.68 -19.48 -17.24
CA ILE A 241 3.37 -20.61 -16.60
C ILE A 241 3.47 -20.37 -15.10
N PHE A 242 3.24 -21.42 -14.33
CA PHE A 242 3.37 -21.45 -12.87
C PHE A 242 4.50 -22.41 -12.55
N LEU A 243 5.68 -21.88 -12.23
CA LEU A 243 6.79 -22.71 -11.81
C LEU A 243 6.81 -22.82 -10.29
N LEU A 244 6.46 -24.00 -9.78
CA LEU A 244 6.55 -24.34 -8.37
C LEU A 244 7.89 -25.04 -8.11
N THR A 245 8.77 -24.40 -7.32
CA THR A 245 10.15 -24.85 -7.10
C THR A 245 10.65 -24.51 -5.69
N ASP A 246 11.54 -25.34 -5.14
CA ASP A 246 12.24 -25.08 -3.89
C ASP A 246 13.34 -24.00 -4.05
N ALA A 247 13.69 -23.62 -5.28
CA ALA A 247 14.54 -22.46 -5.53
C ALA A 247 13.96 -21.16 -4.96
N VAL A 248 12.63 -21.03 -4.88
CA VAL A 248 11.96 -19.90 -4.23
C VAL A 248 12.10 -19.98 -2.71
N ASN A 249 11.97 -21.17 -2.12
CA ASN A 249 12.19 -21.38 -0.69
C ASN A 249 13.61 -20.94 -0.27
N ASP A 250 14.61 -21.25 -1.09
CA ASP A 250 16.01 -20.92 -0.85
C ASP A 250 16.29 -19.41 -0.79
N LEU A 251 15.46 -18.58 -1.45
CA LEU A 251 15.59 -17.11 -1.40
C LEU A 251 15.33 -16.56 0.00
N SER A 252 14.57 -17.30 0.82
CA SER A 252 14.19 -16.89 2.17
C SER A 252 15.16 -17.35 3.26
N GLY A 253 16.25 -18.04 2.89
CA GLY A 253 17.24 -18.54 3.85
C GLY A 253 16.62 -19.49 4.88
N SER A 254 16.73 -19.16 6.17
CA SER A 254 16.18 -19.95 7.29
C SER A 254 14.68 -19.72 7.55
N CYS A 255 14.05 -18.76 6.85
CA CYS A 255 12.68 -18.29 7.13
C CYS A 255 12.44 -17.77 8.56
N SER A 256 13.49 -17.54 9.35
CA SER A 256 13.41 -16.98 10.70
C SER A 256 13.65 -15.46 10.76
N ASP A 257 14.28 -14.87 9.74
CA ASP A 257 14.96 -13.57 9.87
C ASP A 257 14.31 -12.42 9.07
N GLY A 258 13.17 -12.63 8.39
CA GLY A 258 12.66 -11.57 7.51
C GLY A 258 11.48 -11.94 6.60
N GLY A 259 10.53 -12.73 7.11
CA GLY A 259 9.39 -13.18 6.30
C GLY A 259 9.77 -14.22 5.24
N ILE A 260 8.77 -14.77 4.57
CA ILE A 260 8.93 -15.85 3.58
C ILE A 260 8.62 -15.25 2.22
N ILE A 261 9.53 -15.41 1.25
CA ILE A 261 9.25 -15.12 -0.16
C ILE A 261 8.33 -16.23 -0.67
N LEU A 262 7.06 -15.89 -0.84
CA LEU A 262 6.02 -16.84 -1.20
C LEU A 262 5.98 -17.13 -2.71
N GLY A 263 6.31 -16.13 -3.50
CA GLY A 263 6.35 -16.18 -4.94
C GLY A 263 6.65 -14.81 -5.51
N PHE A 264 6.84 -14.74 -6.82
CA PHE A 264 7.08 -13.50 -7.52
C PHE A 264 6.79 -13.61 -9.02
N PHE A 265 6.47 -12.48 -9.61
CA PHE A 265 6.68 -12.20 -11.03
C PHE A 265 8.00 -11.44 -11.22
N PHE A 266 8.75 -11.80 -12.27
CA PHE A 266 9.96 -11.10 -12.68
C PHE A 266 9.77 -10.50 -14.08
N GLY A 267 9.53 -9.19 -14.18
CA GLY A 267 9.29 -8.54 -15.48
C GLY A 267 10.42 -8.66 -16.50
N GLY A 268 11.63 -9.00 -16.06
CA GLY A 268 12.72 -9.34 -16.98
C GLY A 268 12.43 -10.58 -17.84
N ASP A 269 11.56 -11.49 -17.43
CA ASP A 269 11.17 -12.64 -18.25
C ASP A 269 10.34 -12.24 -19.47
N LEU A 270 9.72 -11.05 -19.48
CA LEU A 270 8.97 -10.56 -20.63
C LEU A 270 9.85 -9.80 -21.64
N LEU A 271 11.17 -9.75 -21.40
CA LEU A 271 12.13 -9.05 -22.25
C LEU A 271 13.17 -10.01 -22.81
N PRO A 272 13.80 -9.70 -23.96
CA PRO A 272 14.81 -10.57 -24.54
C PRO A 272 15.96 -10.89 -23.60
N ARG A 273 16.48 -12.12 -23.68
CA ARG A 273 17.68 -12.50 -22.96
C ARG A 273 18.88 -11.72 -23.49
N SER A 274 19.63 -11.08 -22.59
CA SER A 274 20.76 -10.22 -22.95
C SER A 274 21.84 -10.22 -21.87
N GLY A 275 22.94 -9.48 -22.10
CA GLY A 275 23.97 -9.31 -21.06
C GLY A 275 23.46 -8.58 -19.80
N SER A 276 22.54 -7.63 -19.96
CA SER A 276 21.88 -6.92 -18.84
C SER A 276 20.68 -7.68 -18.27
N ASN A 277 20.16 -8.66 -19.01
CA ASN A 277 19.04 -9.50 -18.60
C ASN A 277 19.33 -11.00 -18.87
N PRO A 278 20.35 -11.58 -18.21
CA PRO A 278 20.84 -12.93 -18.55
C PRO A 278 19.90 -14.05 -18.09
N GLY A 279 19.01 -13.76 -17.14
CA GLY A 279 18.09 -14.72 -16.56
C GLY A 279 16.69 -14.74 -17.15
N SER A 280 16.42 -13.95 -18.20
CA SER A 280 15.11 -13.97 -18.85
C SER A 280 14.78 -15.36 -19.40
N ASN A 281 13.54 -15.78 -19.21
CA ASN A 281 12.94 -16.93 -19.85
C ASN A 281 12.17 -16.59 -21.13
N GLU A 282 11.99 -15.31 -21.45
CA GLU A 282 11.24 -14.84 -22.62
C GLU A 282 9.80 -15.39 -22.63
N ALA A 283 9.13 -15.42 -21.47
CA ALA A 283 7.81 -16.02 -21.27
C ALA A 283 7.06 -15.44 -20.05
N GLU A 284 5.74 -15.60 -20.01
CA GLU A 284 4.88 -15.24 -18.88
C GLU A 284 5.00 -16.25 -17.74
N ILE A 285 5.87 -16.01 -16.76
CA ILE A 285 6.13 -16.94 -15.66
C ILE A 285 5.84 -16.31 -14.29
N PHE A 286 5.08 -17.03 -13.49
CA PHE A 286 4.99 -16.87 -12.04
C PHE A 286 5.85 -17.94 -11.34
N TYR A 287 6.64 -17.52 -10.36
CA TYR A 287 7.45 -18.42 -9.54
C TYR A 287 6.80 -18.56 -8.16
N GLY A 288 6.56 -19.78 -7.71
CA GLY A 288 5.94 -20.06 -6.42
C GLY A 288 6.75 -21.00 -5.56
N LEU A 289 6.72 -20.78 -4.25
CA LEU A 289 7.32 -21.70 -3.28
C LEU A 289 6.59 -23.05 -3.25
N VAL A 290 7.30 -24.07 -2.78
CA VAL A 290 6.74 -25.41 -2.56
C VAL A 290 6.70 -25.76 -1.07
N PRO A 291 5.81 -26.67 -0.65
CA PRO A 291 5.86 -27.22 0.70
C PRO A 291 7.22 -27.87 0.94
N ASN A 292 7.83 -27.58 2.08
CA ASN A 292 9.10 -28.15 2.45
C ASN A 292 9.13 -28.51 3.94
N ALA A 293 9.34 -29.79 4.25
CA ALA A 293 9.36 -30.31 5.62
C ALA A 293 10.74 -30.22 6.29
N SER A 294 11.82 -29.99 5.53
CA SER A 294 13.19 -29.97 6.05
C SER A 294 14.12 -29.07 5.20
N GLY A 295 15.17 -28.51 5.81
CA GLY A 295 16.09 -27.59 5.12
C GLY A 295 16.04 -26.18 5.69
N GLY A 296 16.58 -25.19 4.95
CA GLY A 296 16.67 -23.80 5.39
C GLY A 296 15.30 -23.20 5.71
N CYS A 297 14.40 -23.16 4.73
CA CYS A 297 13.05 -22.66 4.91
C CYS A 297 12.03 -23.80 4.96
N ALA A 298 11.61 -24.18 6.17
CA ALA A 298 10.57 -25.19 6.38
C ALA A 298 9.17 -24.55 6.38
N VAL A 299 8.32 -24.96 5.43
CA VAL A 299 6.95 -24.45 5.25
C VAL A 299 5.97 -25.61 5.06
N SER A 300 4.90 -25.62 5.85
CA SER A 300 3.90 -26.69 5.78
C SER A 300 3.09 -26.61 4.48
N LYS A 301 2.61 -27.76 4.00
CA LYS A 301 1.70 -27.81 2.84
C LYS A 301 0.46 -26.94 3.02
N ASN A 302 -0.15 -26.97 4.21
CA ASN A 302 -1.34 -26.17 4.47
C ASN A 302 -1.05 -24.68 4.41
N TYR A 303 0.11 -24.24 4.93
CA TYR A 303 0.55 -22.85 4.82
C TYR A 303 0.69 -22.45 3.34
N VAL A 304 1.43 -23.22 2.54
CA VAL A 304 1.61 -22.91 1.11
C VAL A 304 0.25 -22.86 0.37
N LYS A 305 -0.66 -23.80 0.62
CA LYS A 305 -2.01 -23.80 0.01
C LYS A 305 -2.84 -22.56 0.37
N GLN A 306 -2.66 -22.03 1.59
CA GLN A 306 -3.35 -20.81 2.02
C GLN A 306 -2.79 -19.55 1.35
N GLN A 307 -1.48 -19.51 1.07
CA GLN A 307 -0.80 -18.30 0.61
C GLN A 307 -0.65 -18.20 -0.91
N ILE A 308 -0.50 -19.31 -1.63
CA ILE A 308 -0.07 -19.27 -3.03
C ILE A 308 -1.10 -18.63 -3.96
N ALA A 309 -2.39 -18.80 -3.70
CA ALA A 309 -3.44 -18.28 -4.58
C ALA A 309 -3.62 -16.74 -4.47
N PRO A 310 -3.65 -16.14 -3.26
CA PRO A 310 -3.56 -14.68 -3.11
C PRO A 310 -2.31 -14.09 -3.76
N VAL A 311 -1.14 -14.70 -3.51
CA VAL A 311 0.12 -14.23 -4.12
C VAL A 311 0.09 -14.35 -5.64
N PHE A 312 -0.57 -15.39 -6.16
CA PHE A 312 -0.66 -15.56 -7.60
C PHE A 312 -1.48 -14.45 -8.27
N ILE A 313 -2.67 -14.14 -7.75
CA ILE A 313 -3.51 -13.07 -8.34
C ILE A 313 -2.83 -11.69 -8.18
N HIS A 314 -2.09 -11.49 -7.09
CA HIS A 314 -1.23 -10.32 -6.89
C HIS A 314 -0.15 -10.19 -7.98
N GLU A 315 0.64 -11.23 -8.20
CA GLU A 315 1.74 -11.18 -9.18
C GLU A 315 1.24 -11.19 -10.64
N PHE A 316 0.06 -11.76 -10.90
CA PHE A 316 -0.55 -11.69 -12.22
C PHE A 316 -1.02 -10.26 -12.56
N GLN A 317 -1.49 -9.50 -11.58
CA GLN A 317 -1.70 -8.06 -11.74
C GLN A 317 -0.39 -7.37 -12.19
N HIS A 318 0.73 -7.66 -11.54
CA HIS A 318 2.01 -7.03 -11.88
C HIS A 318 2.46 -7.37 -13.30
N MET A 319 2.29 -8.63 -13.72
CA MET A 319 2.57 -9.07 -15.09
C MET A 319 1.71 -8.31 -16.11
N ILE A 320 0.40 -8.20 -15.86
CA ILE A 320 -0.51 -7.42 -16.71
C ILE A 320 -0.09 -5.95 -16.74
N SER A 321 0.21 -5.36 -15.57
CA SER A 321 0.64 -3.97 -15.44
C SER A 321 1.92 -3.69 -16.24
N TYR A 322 2.91 -4.58 -16.15
CA TYR A 322 4.14 -4.49 -16.93
C TYR A 322 3.85 -4.57 -18.43
N ASN A 323 3.03 -5.52 -18.89
CA ASN A 323 2.65 -5.59 -20.30
C ASN A 323 1.97 -4.30 -20.77
N GLN A 324 0.99 -3.81 -20.03
CA GLN A 324 0.20 -2.65 -20.43
C GLN A 324 1.03 -1.36 -20.41
N HIS A 325 1.81 -1.11 -19.36
CA HIS A 325 2.61 0.09 -19.26
C HIS A 325 3.87 0.03 -20.12
N VAL A 326 4.61 -1.08 -20.12
CA VAL A 326 5.94 -1.14 -20.73
C VAL A 326 5.90 -1.66 -22.17
N LEU A 327 5.21 -2.77 -22.42
CA LEU A 327 5.31 -3.47 -23.71
C LEU A 327 4.33 -2.92 -24.75
N VAL A 328 3.07 -2.72 -24.37
CA VAL A 328 2.03 -2.14 -25.24
C VAL A 328 2.27 -0.65 -25.47
N ARG A 329 2.91 0.04 -24.51
CA ARG A 329 3.10 1.50 -24.51
C ARG A 329 4.58 1.85 -24.36
N PRO A 330 5.41 1.60 -25.40
CA PRO A 330 6.85 1.76 -25.32
C PRO A 330 7.25 3.20 -24.96
N GLY A 331 8.21 3.33 -24.05
CA GLY A 331 8.70 4.64 -23.55
C GLY A 331 8.20 5.01 -22.15
N VAL A 332 7.30 4.21 -21.58
CA VAL A 332 6.89 4.27 -20.17
C VAL A 332 7.72 3.27 -19.36
N ASN A 333 8.21 3.66 -18.19
CA ASN A 333 9.10 2.84 -17.37
C ASN A 333 8.35 1.88 -16.42
N GLY A 334 7.03 1.73 -16.57
CA GLY A 334 6.17 0.98 -15.66
C GLY A 334 5.56 1.84 -14.54
N GLU A 335 4.39 1.43 -14.05
CA GLU A 335 3.61 2.15 -13.03
C GLU A 335 4.42 2.46 -11.76
N GLU A 336 4.12 3.57 -11.07
CA GLU A 336 4.68 3.94 -9.76
C GLU A 336 4.42 2.85 -8.71
N VAL A 337 5.42 2.50 -7.89
CA VAL A 337 5.41 1.31 -7.02
C VAL A 337 4.17 1.34 -6.14
N TRP A 338 3.94 2.45 -5.45
CA TRP A 338 2.81 2.62 -4.54
C TRP A 338 1.45 2.32 -5.20
N LEU A 339 1.26 2.74 -6.46
CA LEU A 339 0.00 2.52 -7.17
C LEU A 339 -0.07 1.09 -7.71
N ASN A 340 1.05 0.56 -8.20
CA ASN A 340 1.12 -0.81 -8.70
C ASN A 340 0.84 -1.82 -7.57
N GLU A 341 1.43 -1.63 -6.38
CA GLU A 341 1.16 -2.45 -5.18
C GLU A 341 -0.31 -2.31 -4.72
N GLY A 342 -0.84 -1.09 -4.69
CA GLY A 342 -2.24 -0.88 -4.33
C GLY A 342 -3.20 -1.60 -5.28
N LEU A 343 -2.89 -1.66 -6.57
CA LEU A 343 -3.66 -2.41 -7.57
C LEU A 343 -3.50 -3.93 -7.41
N SER A 344 -2.33 -4.43 -7.03
CA SER A 344 -2.13 -5.86 -6.75
C SER A 344 -2.87 -6.33 -5.50
N HIS A 345 -2.83 -5.56 -4.42
CA HIS A 345 -3.65 -5.83 -3.23
C HIS A 345 -5.16 -5.72 -3.56
N PHE A 346 -5.54 -4.82 -4.46
CA PHE A 346 -6.91 -4.81 -4.98
C PHE A 346 -7.25 -6.08 -5.78
N ALA A 347 -6.29 -6.69 -6.47
CA ALA A 347 -6.48 -7.98 -7.16
C ALA A 347 -6.76 -9.10 -6.14
N GLU A 348 -6.04 -9.12 -5.01
CA GLU A 348 -6.32 -10.03 -3.90
C GLU A 348 -7.76 -9.86 -3.39
N GLU A 349 -8.20 -8.62 -3.15
CA GLU A 349 -9.59 -8.32 -2.78
C GLU A 349 -10.59 -8.89 -3.79
N LEU A 350 -10.40 -8.66 -5.08
CA LEU A 350 -11.29 -9.18 -6.11
C LEU A 350 -11.32 -10.72 -6.08
N GLY A 351 -10.17 -11.37 -5.88
CA GLY A 351 -10.07 -12.81 -5.66
C GLY A 351 -10.94 -13.27 -4.50
N GLY A 352 -10.82 -12.62 -3.34
CA GLY A 352 -11.62 -12.92 -2.14
C GLY A 352 -13.11 -12.72 -2.33
N ARG A 353 -13.53 -11.71 -3.11
CA ARG A 353 -14.94 -11.38 -3.35
C ARG A 353 -15.60 -12.24 -4.42
N LEU A 354 -14.84 -12.75 -5.40
CA LEU A 354 -15.42 -13.31 -6.64
C LEU A 354 -15.20 -14.80 -6.84
N LEU A 355 -14.13 -15.41 -6.32
CA LEU A 355 -13.82 -16.82 -6.59
C LEU A 355 -14.83 -17.83 -5.99
N GLY A 356 -15.69 -17.37 -5.07
CA GLY A 356 -16.65 -18.20 -4.31
C GLY A 356 -15.95 -19.17 -3.34
N ASP A 357 -16.63 -19.71 -2.34
CA ASP A 357 -16.00 -20.67 -1.41
C ASP A 357 -15.98 -22.09 -1.99
N GLY A 358 -14.92 -22.85 -1.66
CA GLY A 358 -14.76 -24.24 -2.05
C GLY A 358 -15.53 -25.19 -1.12
N PRO A 359 -15.76 -26.45 -1.52
CA PRO A 359 -16.40 -27.44 -0.66
C PRO A 359 -15.68 -27.57 0.69
N GLY A 360 -16.43 -27.42 1.79
CA GLY A 360 -15.90 -27.57 3.15
C GLY A 360 -15.17 -26.35 3.73
N GLN A 361 -15.10 -25.21 3.02
CA GLN A 361 -14.66 -23.94 3.60
C GLN A 361 -15.77 -23.37 4.51
N GLY A 362 -15.42 -23.07 5.76
CA GLY A 362 -16.29 -22.34 6.69
C GLY A 362 -15.94 -20.86 6.71
N SER A 363 -16.71 -20.02 7.40
CA SER A 363 -16.53 -18.56 7.37
C SER A 363 -15.10 -18.10 7.73
N ALA A 364 -14.40 -18.79 8.64
CA ALA A 364 -13.02 -18.50 9.04
C ALA A 364 -11.94 -18.96 8.03
N SER A 365 -12.31 -19.76 7.03
CA SER A 365 -11.45 -20.24 5.95
C SER A 365 -12.04 -19.96 4.56
N SER A 366 -12.99 -19.01 4.50
CA SER A 366 -13.56 -18.52 3.24
C SER A 366 -12.49 -17.88 2.37
N ARG A 367 -12.70 -17.86 1.05
CA ARG A 367 -11.82 -17.16 0.12
C ARG A 367 -11.74 -15.67 0.42
N LEU A 368 -12.83 -15.07 0.90
CA LEU A 368 -12.80 -13.70 1.37
C LEU A 368 -11.71 -13.52 2.45
N VAL A 369 -11.75 -14.31 3.52
CA VAL A 369 -10.74 -14.24 4.59
C VAL A 369 -9.35 -14.61 4.08
N GLN A 370 -9.23 -15.66 3.26
CA GLN A 370 -7.94 -16.12 2.74
C GLN A 370 -7.22 -15.03 1.95
N PHE A 371 -7.94 -14.29 1.11
CA PHE A 371 -7.35 -13.30 0.21
C PHE A 371 -7.26 -11.91 0.84
N THR A 372 -8.19 -11.52 1.73
CA THR A 372 -8.20 -10.13 2.24
C THR A 372 -7.61 -9.96 3.63
N LEU A 373 -7.38 -11.04 4.40
CA LEU A 373 -6.85 -10.90 5.75
C LEU A 373 -5.46 -10.23 5.78
N PRO A 374 -4.50 -10.57 4.90
CA PRO A 374 -3.21 -9.85 4.86
C PRO A 374 -3.38 -8.35 4.62
N ASP A 375 -4.22 -7.97 3.66
CA ASP A 375 -4.51 -6.55 3.36
C ASP A 375 -5.15 -5.82 4.53
N LEU A 376 -6.08 -6.47 5.23
CA LEU A 376 -6.71 -5.93 6.43
C LEU A 376 -5.71 -5.70 7.57
N LEU A 377 -4.71 -6.58 7.73
CA LEU A 377 -3.65 -6.42 8.72
C LEU A 377 -2.70 -5.29 8.33
N ASN A 378 -2.28 -5.23 7.07
CA ASN A 378 -1.46 -4.15 6.53
C ASN A 378 -2.16 -2.78 6.72
N ALA A 379 -3.45 -2.71 6.40
CA ALA A 379 -4.28 -1.53 6.61
C ALA A 379 -4.44 -1.19 8.10
N ASN A 380 -4.56 -2.18 8.99
CA ASN A 380 -4.58 -1.96 10.43
C ASN A 380 -3.29 -1.27 10.88
N ASP A 381 -2.15 -1.78 10.44
CA ASP A 381 -0.84 -1.29 10.85
C ASP A 381 -0.60 0.14 10.35
N TYR A 382 -1.01 0.45 9.11
CA TYR A 382 -1.06 1.84 8.62
C TYR A 382 -1.92 2.76 9.48
N LEU A 383 -3.15 2.32 9.80
CA LEU A 383 -4.12 3.13 10.52
C LEU A 383 -3.74 3.36 11.99
N LEU A 384 -2.80 2.60 12.55
CA LEU A 384 -2.29 2.84 13.92
C LEU A 384 -1.52 4.16 14.02
N ASP A 385 -0.76 4.54 12.99
CA ASP A 385 -0.07 5.85 12.89
C ASP A 385 0.13 6.30 11.43
N PRO A 386 -0.92 6.82 10.76
CA PRO A 386 -0.84 7.19 9.34
C PRO A 386 0.28 8.19 9.01
N GLU A 387 0.65 9.06 9.95
CA GLU A 387 1.72 10.04 9.75
C GLU A 387 3.10 9.39 9.56
N ALA A 388 3.32 8.22 10.17
CA ALA A 388 4.60 7.52 10.15
C ALA A 388 4.92 6.92 8.77
N HIS A 389 3.92 6.75 7.90
CA HIS A 389 4.05 5.99 6.65
C HIS A 389 3.63 6.81 5.43
N PHE A 390 4.18 6.46 4.26
CA PHE A 390 3.80 7.09 3.00
C PHE A 390 2.56 6.41 2.40
N LEU A 391 1.71 7.19 1.74
CA LEU A 391 0.88 6.65 0.65
C LEU A 391 1.71 6.70 -0.65
N ILE A 392 2.37 7.82 -0.92
CA ILE A 392 3.24 7.99 -2.09
C ILE A 392 4.65 7.56 -1.71
N THR A 393 4.88 6.25 -1.80
CA THR A 393 6.09 5.56 -1.37
C THR A 393 7.32 6.04 -2.15
N PRO A 394 8.47 6.26 -1.49
CA PRO A 394 9.70 6.67 -2.17
C PRO A 394 10.36 5.50 -2.91
N ASP A 395 11.18 5.81 -3.92
CA ASP A 395 11.86 4.77 -4.71
C ASP A 395 12.81 3.90 -3.87
N ASN A 396 13.35 4.46 -2.77
CA ASN A 396 14.24 3.72 -1.87
C ASN A 396 13.52 2.98 -0.74
N SER A 397 12.18 3.05 -0.64
CA SER A 397 11.46 2.24 0.34
C SER A 397 11.38 0.80 -0.14
N THR A 398 11.40 -0.11 0.83
CA THR A 398 11.13 -1.53 0.61
C THR A 398 9.63 -1.83 0.48
N GLY A 399 8.77 -0.82 0.58
CA GLY A 399 7.32 -0.97 0.57
C GLY A 399 6.88 -1.69 1.84
N THR A 400 6.91 -0.98 2.97
CA THR A 400 6.57 -1.58 4.27
C THR A 400 5.13 -2.10 4.26
N LEU A 401 4.80 -3.02 5.18
CA LEU A 401 3.45 -3.56 5.27
C LEU A 401 2.41 -2.45 5.50
N GLU A 402 2.77 -1.41 6.23
CA GLU A 402 1.94 -0.23 6.46
C GLU A 402 1.76 0.60 5.18
N GLU A 403 2.82 0.78 4.38
CA GLU A 403 2.70 1.48 3.08
C GLU A 403 1.78 0.71 2.12
N ARG A 404 1.88 -0.63 2.11
CA ARG A 404 0.96 -1.51 1.35
C ARG A 404 -0.48 -1.37 1.81
N GLY A 405 -0.69 -1.29 3.13
CA GLY A 405 -1.99 -1.00 3.72
C GLY A 405 -2.57 0.34 3.27
N ALA A 406 -1.73 1.39 3.25
CA ALA A 406 -2.11 2.69 2.72
C ALA A 406 -2.49 2.61 1.22
N ASN A 407 -1.69 1.89 0.43
CA ASN A 407 -1.90 1.73 -1.01
C ASN A 407 -3.22 1.02 -1.32
N TRP A 408 -3.51 -0.10 -0.67
CA TRP A 408 -4.77 -0.82 -0.82
C TRP A 408 -5.97 0.03 -0.40
N LEU A 409 -5.93 0.62 0.80
CA LEU A 409 -7.01 1.48 1.30
C LEU A 409 -7.32 2.62 0.33
N PHE A 410 -6.30 3.27 -0.22
CA PHE A 410 -6.49 4.36 -1.17
C PHE A 410 -7.09 3.86 -2.50
N VAL A 411 -6.56 2.79 -3.08
CA VAL A 411 -7.08 2.21 -4.34
C VAL A 411 -8.53 1.73 -4.16
N ARG A 412 -8.83 1.05 -3.04
CA ARG A 412 -10.20 0.63 -2.70
C ARG A 412 -11.15 1.82 -2.58
N TRP A 413 -10.72 2.89 -1.91
CA TRP A 413 -11.51 4.10 -1.76
C TRP A 413 -11.79 4.77 -3.10
N ILE A 414 -10.79 4.98 -3.96
CA ILE A 414 -11.04 5.57 -5.29
C ILE A 414 -11.91 4.65 -6.15
N ALA A 415 -11.76 3.32 -6.02
CA ALA A 415 -12.58 2.35 -6.73
C ALA A 415 -14.06 2.40 -6.30
N ASP A 416 -14.36 2.69 -5.04
CA ASP A 416 -15.74 2.88 -4.58
C ASP A 416 -16.40 4.13 -5.17
N HIS A 417 -15.62 5.21 -5.35
CA HIS A 417 -16.18 6.54 -5.63
C HIS A 417 -16.06 6.99 -7.09
N TYR A 418 -15.12 6.44 -7.85
CA TYR A 418 -14.80 6.88 -9.21
C TYR A 418 -14.94 5.78 -10.27
N SER A 419 -15.29 4.57 -9.85
CA SER A 419 -15.64 3.49 -10.77
C SER A 419 -17.05 3.66 -11.32
N SER A 420 -17.26 3.20 -12.56
CA SER A 420 -18.59 3.10 -13.18
C SER A 420 -19.33 1.80 -12.85
N ASP A 421 -18.65 0.85 -12.19
CA ASP A 421 -19.18 -0.43 -11.71
C ASP A 421 -18.92 -0.64 -10.21
N SER A 422 -19.72 -1.50 -9.58
CA SER A 422 -19.69 -1.76 -8.14
C SER A 422 -18.48 -2.57 -7.65
N LEU A 423 -17.71 -3.19 -8.55
CA LEU A 423 -16.52 -3.95 -8.16
C LEU A 423 -15.27 -3.07 -8.16
N GLY A 424 -15.29 -1.95 -8.89
CA GLY A 424 -14.13 -1.06 -9.06
C GLY A 424 -13.33 -1.33 -10.33
N THR A 425 -13.77 -2.28 -11.16
CA THR A 425 -12.97 -2.84 -12.26
C THR A 425 -12.79 -1.88 -13.44
N SER A 426 -13.75 -1.01 -13.71
CA SER A 426 -13.64 0.02 -14.76
C SER A 426 -12.59 1.07 -14.42
N LEU A 427 -12.45 1.42 -13.14
CA LEU A 427 -11.38 2.32 -12.69
C LEU A 427 -10.02 1.66 -12.80
N THR A 428 -9.85 0.44 -12.26
CA THR A 428 -8.56 -0.25 -12.32
C THR A 428 -8.13 -0.55 -13.76
N ARG A 429 -9.09 -0.83 -14.65
CA ARG A 429 -8.86 -0.93 -16.10
C ARG A 429 -8.28 0.34 -16.68
N GLN A 430 -8.82 1.49 -16.29
CA GLN A 430 -8.36 2.79 -16.77
C GLN A 430 -6.96 3.13 -16.25
N LEU A 431 -6.69 2.83 -14.98
CA LEU A 431 -5.38 3.03 -14.35
C LEU A 431 -4.29 2.16 -14.99
N VAL A 432 -4.60 0.93 -15.41
CA VAL A 432 -3.60 0.07 -16.04
C VAL A 432 -3.51 0.31 -17.56
N GLY A 433 -4.63 0.64 -18.20
CA GLY A 433 -4.75 0.82 -19.65
C GLY A 433 -4.25 2.17 -20.20
N THR A 434 -3.22 2.79 -19.62
CA THR A 434 -2.75 4.13 -19.97
C THR A 434 -1.23 4.24 -20.00
N ALA A 435 -0.70 5.34 -20.55
CA ALA A 435 0.73 5.69 -20.48
C ALA A 435 1.06 6.65 -19.33
N LEU A 436 0.03 7.11 -18.60
CA LEU A 436 0.20 7.91 -17.40
C LEU A 436 0.57 7.01 -16.23
N MET A 437 1.37 7.53 -15.29
CA MET A 437 1.77 6.82 -14.08
C MET A 437 1.43 7.63 -12.84
N GLY A 438 1.34 6.96 -11.70
CA GLY A 438 1.30 7.56 -10.38
C GLY A 438 0.15 8.51 -10.17
N SER A 439 0.44 9.62 -9.50
CA SER A 439 -0.56 10.64 -9.25
C SER A 439 -1.13 11.25 -10.54
N ALA A 440 -0.34 11.37 -11.61
CA ALA A 440 -0.87 11.87 -12.89
C ALA A 440 -1.92 10.91 -13.47
N ASN A 441 -1.69 9.61 -13.32
CA ASN A 441 -2.64 8.57 -13.70
C ASN A 441 -3.94 8.64 -12.88
N VAL A 442 -3.83 8.65 -11.55
CA VAL A 442 -4.99 8.74 -10.66
C VAL A 442 -5.83 9.99 -10.94
N GLN A 443 -5.19 11.14 -11.17
CA GLN A 443 -5.91 12.38 -11.46
C GLN A 443 -6.64 12.31 -12.82
N ALA A 444 -6.05 11.66 -13.82
CA ALA A 444 -6.69 11.46 -15.10
C ALA A 444 -7.87 10.47 -15.02
N ALA A 445 -7.75 9.41 -14.21
CA ALA A 445 -8.78 8.40 -14.04
C ALA A 445 -9.99 8.91 -13.22
N THR A 446 -9.73 9.70 -12.18
CA THR A 446 -10.76 10.22 -11.27
C THR A 446 -11.32 11.57 -11.69
N GLY A 447 -10.60 12.33 -12.53
CA GLY A 447 -10.91 13.74 -12.82
C GLY A 447 -10.68 14.69 -11.63
N ALA A 448 -10.08 14.23 -10.54
CA ALA A 448 -9.83 15.01 -9.32
C ALA A 448 -8.34 15.09 -9.00
N THR A 449 -7.91 16.18 -8.35
CA THR A 449 -6.49 16.37 -7.98
C THR A 449 -6.12 15.59 -6.71
N MET A 450 -4.83 15.28 -6.52
CA MET A 450 -4.36 14.72 -5.24
C MET A 450 -4.64 15.65 -4.05
N SER A 451 -4.65 16.97 -4.28
CA SER A 451 -5.06 17.97 -3.28
C SER A 451 -6.52 17.88 -2.86
N GLN A 452 -7.38 17.19 -3.61
CA GLN A 452 -8.78 16.91 -3.26
C GLN A 452 -8.95 15.48 -2.73
N LEU A 453 -8.33 14.49 -3.40
CA LEU A 453 -8.48 13.08 -3.08
C LEU A 453 -7.88 12.72 -1.72
N VAL A 454 -6.64 13.12 -1.45
CA VAL A 454 -5.93 12.72 -0.22
C VAL A 454 -6.63 13.25 1.04
N PRO A 455 -7.03 14.53 1.15
CA PRO A 455 -7.75 14.98 2.33
C PRO A 455 -9.07 14.25 2.56
N LEU A 456 -9.86 14.00 1.52
CA LEU A 456 -11.12 13.27 1.62
C LEU A 456 -10.89 11.85 2.10
N TRP A 457 -9.94 11.14 1.49
CA TRP A 457 -9.56 9.79 1.89
C TRP A 457 -9.06 9.71 3.34
N GLN A 458 -8.20 10.65 3.75
CA GLN A 458 -7.72 10.72 5.14
C GLN A 458 -8.86 10.98 6.13
N LEU A 459 -9.86 11.81 5.78
CA LEU A 459 -11.05 11.99 6.59
C LEU A 459 -11.89 10.69 6.63
N ALA A 460 -12.08 10.02 5.49
CA ALA A 460 -12.82 8.76 5.39
C ALA A 460 -12.21 7.65 6.28
N ASN A 461 -10.87 7.56 6.33
CA ASN A 461 -10.13 6.63 7.20
C ASN A 461 -10.49 6.74 8.69
N TYR A 462 -11.01 7.89 9.17
CA TYR A 462 -11.54 7.99 10.53
C TYR A 462 -13.05 8.04 10.59
N LEU A 463 -13.78 8.42 9.53
CA LEU A 463 -15.22 8.68 9.56
C LEU A 463 -16.07 7.49 9.08
N ASP A 464 -15.46 6.52 8.40
CA ASP A 464 -16.12 5.35 7.86
C ASP A 464 -17.01 4.64 8.89
N ASN A 465 -18.32 4.61 8.70
CA ASN A 465 -19.26 3.99 9.66
C ASN A 465 -19.13 4.51 11.12
N LEU A 466 -18.75 5.78 11.32
CA LEU A 466 -18.65 6.38 12.65
C LEU A 466 -20.04 6.47 13.31
N PRO A 467 -20.26 5.87 14.50
CA PRO A 467 -21.57 5.93 15.15
C PRO A 467 -22.02 7.37 15.42
N GLY A 468 -23.24 7.70 14.98
CA GLY A 468 -23.83 9.03 15.15
C GLY A 468 -23.33 10.09 14.16
N PHE A 469 -22.51 9.72 13.18
CA PHE A 469 -22.10 10.59 12.08
C PHE A 469 -22.87 10.22 10.81
N THR A 470 -23.31 11.23 10.07
CA THR A 470 -23.89 11.06 8.73
C THR A 470 -23.15 12.00 7.79
N PRO A 471 -22.42 11.48 6.79
CA PRO A 471 -21.69 12.33 5.86
C PRO A 471 -22.66 13.09 4.95
N VAL A 472 -22.31 14.34 4.60
CA VAL A 472 -22.98 15.06 3.51
C VAL A 472 -22.43 14.65 2.14
N ASP A 473 -21.22 14.10 2.13
CA ASP A 473 -20.52 13.62 0.93
C ASP A 473 -20.08 12.17 1.15
N ASP A 474 -20.60 11.25 0.34
CA ASP A 474 -20.35 9.81 0.47
C ASP A 474 -18.86 9.44 0.40
N ARG A 475 -18.02 10.33 -0.17
CA ARG A 475 -16.56 10.18 -0.20
C ARG A 475 -15.89 10.21 1.18
N LEU A 476 -16.62 10.55 2.23
CA LEU A 476 -16.16 10.47 3.62
C LEU A 476 -16.31 9.06 4.24
N GLN A 477 -16.58 8.04 3.42
CA GLN A 477 -16.75 6.64 3.84
C GLN A 477 -16.21 5.65 2.78
N TYR A 478 -16.22 4.36 3.11
CA TYR A 478 -15.99 3.23 2.21
C TYR A 478 -17.31 2.47 1.94
N PRO A 479 -17.98 2.73 0.82
CA PRO A 479 -19.22 2.02 0.46
C PRO A 479 -19.12 0.50 0.42
N SER A 480 -17.98 -0.05 0.02
CA SER A 480 -17.83 -1.51 -0.13
C SER A 480 -17.41 -2.23 1.15
N TRP A 481 -16.96 -1.52 2.18
CA TRP A 481 -16.34 -2.09 3.38
C TRP A 481 -16.78 -1.37 4.65
N ASP A 482 -17.26 -2.12 5.66
CA ASP A 482 -17.46 -1.58 7.01
C ASP A 482 -16.23 -1.88 7.87
N PHE A 483 -15.21 -1.02 7.77
CA PHE A 483 -13.95 -1.25 8.46
C PHE A 483 -14.09 -1.22 9.99
N ARG A 484 -15.05 -0.48 10.54
CA ARG A 484 -15.28 -0.50 11.99
C ARG A 484 -15.83 -1.83 12.46
N TYR A 485 -16.85 -2.34 11.78
CA TYR A 485 -17.40 -3.65 12.11
C TYR A 485 -16.33 -4.75 11.94
N ILE A 486 -15.55 -4.68 10.87
CA ILE A 486 -14.52 -5.66 10.56
C ILE A 486 -13.41 -5.64 11.61
N TYR A 487 -12.87 -4.48 11.96
CA TYR A 487 -11.83 -4.41 12.99
C TYR A 487 -12.35 -4.70 14.40
N ASP A 488 -13.60 -4.37 14.72
CA ASP A 488 -14.19 -4.78 16.01
C ASP A 488 -14.31 -6.30 16.09
N THR A 489 -14.73 -6.94 14.99
CA THR A 489 -14.83 -8.39 14.88
C THR A 489 -13.45 -9.06 14.95
N LEU A 490 -12.46 -8.55 14.19
CA LEU A 490 -11.10 -9.07 14.21
C LEU A 490 -10.44 -8.90 15.58
N HIS A 491 -10.63 -7.76 16.25
CA HIS A 491 -10.13 -7.55 17.60
C HIS A 491 -10.77 -8.53 18.60
N ALA A 492 -12.07 -8.80 18.48
CA ALA A 492 -12.76 -9.76 19.35
C ALA A 492 -12.28 -11.20 19.13
N GLN A 493 -11.93 -11.56 17.89
CA GLN A 493 -11.50 -12.92 17.53
C GLN A 493 -9.99 -13.15 17.70
N ARG A 494 -9.18 -12.15 17.35
CA ARG A 494 -7.72 -12.18 17.24
C ARG A 494 -7.09 -10.90 17.80
N PRO A 495 -7.23 -10.63 19.11
CA PRO A 495 -6.63 -9.45 19.74
C PRO A 495 -5.08 -9.46 19.69
N ASP A 496 -4.48 -10.62 19.39
CA ASP A 496 -3.05 -10.79 19.14
C ASP A 496 -2.60 -10.20 17.78
N LEU A 497 -3.50 -10.15 16.80
CA LEU A 497 -3.23 -9.55 15.47
C LEU A 497 -3.74 -8.11 15.39
N VAL A 498 -4.90 -7.83 15.98
CA VAL A 498 -5.55 -6.51 15.97
C VAL A 498 -5.73 -6.03 17.40
N SER A 499 -4.85 -5.12 17.84
CA SER A 499 -4.78 -4.70 19.25
C SER A 499 -5.95 -3.82 19.72
N ARG A 500 -6.78 -3.30 18.81
CA ARG A 500 -7.85 -2.33 19.10
C ARG A 500 -9.06 -2.55 18.19
N LYS A 501 -10.27 -2.30 18.69
CA LYS A 501 -11.54 -2.36 17.92
C LYS A 501 -11.57 -1.52 16.63
N TYR A 502 -10.86 -0.40 16.62
CA TYR A 502 -10.58 0.36 15.42
C TYR A 502 -9.18 0.96 15.57
N PRO A 503 -8.29 0.81 14.57
CA PRO A 503 -6.88 1.18 14.70
C PRO A 503 -6.67 2.69 14.82
N LEU A 504 -7.34 3.48 13.96
CA LEU A 504 -7.13 4.92 13.89
C LEU A 504 -7.77 5.65 15.09
N ARG A 505 -6.91 6.27 15.89
CA ARG A 505 -7.28 7.11 17.04
C ARG A 505 -6.67 8.51 16.88
N PRO A 506 -7.47 9.51 16.46
CA PRO A 506 -7.03 10.90 16.42
C PRO A 506 -6.58 11.37 17.80
N ASP A 507 -5.60 12.29 17.82
CA ASP A 507 -5.38 13.12 19.00
C ASP A 507 -6.69 13.83 19.35
N SER A 508 -6.92 14.19 20.60
CA SER A 508 -8.20 14.76 21.00
C SER A 508 -8.02 15.87 22.03
N THR A 509 -8.78 16.96 21.88
CA THR A 509 -8.83 18.07 22.84
C THR A 509 -10.26 18.55 23.06
N THR A 510 -10.59 18.92 24.29
CA THR A 510 -11.90 19.48 24.67
C THR A 510 -11.85 20.99 24.94
N THR A 511 -10.65 21.53 25.18
CA THR A 511 -10.42 22.95 25.47
C THR A 511 -9.97 23.72 24.24
N GLY A 512 -9.74 23.02 23.12
CA GLY A 512 -9.04 23.54 21.95
C GLY A 512 -7.52 23.58 22.12
N SER A 513 -6.99 23.47 23.36
CA SER A 513 -5.56 23.45 23.63
C SER A 513 -4.91 22.20 23.02
N TYR A 514 -3.95 22.41 22.13
CA TYR A 514 -3.21 21.35 21.46
C TYR A 514 -1.84 21.85 21.02
N SER A 515 -0.83 20.98 21.05
CA SER A 515 0.50 21.27 20.50
C SER A 515 1.12 19.96 20.05
N ARG A 516 1.56 19.91 18.79
CA ARG A 516 2.29 18.78 18.23
C ARG A 516 3.29 19.28 17.19
N ALA A 517 4.41 18.59 17.09
CA ALA A 517 5.34 18.77 15.99
C ALA A 517 5.66 17.40 15.39
N GLY A 518 5.82 17.33 14.08
CA GLY A 518 5.98 16.08 13.36
C GLY A 518 6.51 16.29 11.96
N THR A 519 6.43 15.25 11.14
CA THR A 519 6.86 15.27 9.74
C THR A 519 5.73 14.68 8.92
N LEU A 520 5.18 15.46 7.99
CA LEU A 520 4.20 15.00 7.03
C LEU A 520 4.91 14.26 5.91
N ARG A 521 4.31 13.16 5.45
CA ARG A 521 4.78 12.30 4.37
C ARG A 521 3.80 12.32 3.21
N GLY A 522 4.29 12.16 1.98
CA GLY A 522 3.47 12.20 0.77
C GLY A 522 2.23 11.30 0.85
N GLY A 523 1.06 11.94 0.75
CA GLY A 523 -0.26 11.30 0.79
C GLY A 523 -0.77 10.88 2.17
N SER A 524 -0.04 11.21 3.25
CA SER A 524 -0.35 10.82 4.62
C SER A 524 -0.37 12.02 5.58
N GLY A 525 -0.85 11.80 6.82
CA GLY A 525 -0.93 12.88 7.80
C GLY A 525 -1.41 12.49 9.19
N ARG A 526 -1.71 13.51 10.00
CA ARG A 526 -2.13 13.41 11.39
C ARG A 526 -3.57 13.88 11.57
N HIS A 527 -4.32 13.14 12.39
CA HIS A 527 -5.69 13.46 12.75
C HIS A 527 -5.79 14.05 14.16
N LEU A 528 -6.57 15.11 14.29
CA LEU A 528 -6.94 15.78 15.53
C LEU A 528 -8.46 15.89 15.62
N ARG A 529 -9.03 15.49 16.74
CA ARG A 529 -10.43 15.69 17.10
C ARG A 529 -10.54 16.85 18.08
N VAL A 530 -11.37 17.84 17.73
CA VAL A 530 -11.66 18.99 18.59
C VAL A 530 -13.11 18.89 19.05
N LEU A 531 -13.31 18.67 20.34
CA LEU A 531 -14.63 18.64 20.96
C LEU A 531 -14.89 19.96 21.68
N GLN A 532 -15.70 20.83 21.11
CA GLN A 532 -16.13 22.06 21.77
C GLN A 532 -17.39 21.77 22.58
N THR A 533 -17.31 21.95 23.90
CA THR A 533 -18.50 21.86 24.77
C THR A 533 -19.48 23.00 24.48
N ALA A 534 -20.67 22.96 25.07
CA ALA A 534 -21.71 23.95 24.86
C ALA A 534 -21.27 25.37 25.26
N ASN A 535 -21.61 26.36 24.45
CA ASN A 535 -21.37 27.79 24.72
C ASN A 535 -19.89 28.13 24.96
N THR A 536 -18.96 27.50 24.23
CA THR A 536 -17.53 27.80 24.31
C THR A 536 -17.08 28.72 23.18
N ALA A 537 -16.02 29.47 23.46
CA ALA A 537 -15.39 30.36 22.50
C ALA A 537 -14.87 29.60 21.26
N ALA A 538 -14.67 30.36 20.19
CA ALA A 538 -14.00 29.90 18.97
C ALA A 538 -12.61 29.31 19.27
N VAL A 539 -12.22 28.30 18.49
CA VAL A 539 -10.91 27.63 18.59
C VAL A 539 -10.11 27.93 17.33
N ASP A 540 -8.89 28.43 17.51
CA ASP A 540 -7.92 28.59 16.43
C ASP A 540 -7.00 27.36 16.41
N VAL A 541 -6.80 26.80 15.23
CA VAL A 541 -5.79 25.77 14.95
C VAL A 541 -4.83 26.31 13.91
N VAL A 542 -3.54 26.24 14.19
CA VAL A 542 -2.47 26.73 13.31
C VAL A 542 -1.60 25.57 12.89
N LEU A 543 -1.26 25.51 11.61
CA LEU A 543 -0.28 24.61 11.03
C LEU A 543 0.79 25.44 10.34
N ALA A 544 2.03 25.26 10.74
CA ALA A 544 3.17 25.96 10.16
C ALA A 544 4.40 25.05 10.11
N ARG A 545 5.45 25.47 9.41
CA ARG A 545 6.72 24.75 9.45
C ARG A 545 7.41 24.95 10.79
N LYS A 546 8.12 23.92 11.26
CA LYS A 546 8.89 24.00 12.51
C LYS A 546 9.91 25.14 12.53
N ASN A 547 10.46 25.48 11.35
CA ASN A 547 11.44 26.55 11.18
C ASN A 547 10.81 27.94 10.96
N GLY A 548 9.48 28.07 10.96
CA GLY A 548 8.76 29.34 10.75
C GLY A 548 8.65 29.81 9.31
N GLU A 549 9.17 29.06 8.34
CA GLU A 549 9.01 29.38 6.92
C GLU A 549 7.61 29.01 6.41
N SER A 550 7.23 29.57 5.26
CA SER A 550 6.05 29.12 4.53
C SER A 550 6.23 27.69 4.00
N PHE A 551 5.13 26.94 3.93
CA PHE A 551 5.11 25.66 3.22
C PHE A 551 5.36 25.88 1.72
N PRO A 552 6.32 25.17 1.11
CA PRO A 552 6.46 25.17 -0.33
C PRO A 552 5.25 24.50 -1.00
N ASP A 553 4.81 25.00 -2.16
CA ASP A 553 3.60 24.51 -2.84
C ASP A 553 3.71 23.05 -3.27
N ASP A 554 4.90 22.60 -3.65
CA ASP A 554 5.20 21.21 -4.06
C ASP A 554 5.08 20.19 -2.92
N ARG A 555 5.01 20.64 -1.66
CA ARG A 555 4.72 19.78 -0.50
C ARG A 555 3.23 19.52 -0.33
N GLY A 556 2.37 20.26 -1.03
CA GLY A 556 0.93 20.01 -1.04
C GLY A 556 0.28 19.99 0.35
N VAL A 557 0.74 20.81 1.30
CA VAL A 557 0.20 20.77 2.66
C VAL A 557 -1.26 21.23 2.65
N ARG A 558 -2.15 20.48 3.33
CA ARG A 558 -3.59 20.79 3.43
C ARG A 558 -4.11 20.55 4.85
N PHE A 559 -5.21 21.22 5.18
CA PHE A 559 -6.15 20.79 6.20
C PHE A 559 -7.36 20.15 5.53
N GLY A 560 -7.66 18.90 5.85
CA GLY A 560 -9.03 18.40 5.76
C GLY A 560 -9.73 18.70 7.08
N VAL A 561 -10.94 19.28 7.06
CA VAL A 561 -11.76 19.43 8.26
C VAL A 561 -13.18 18.96 7.96
N VAL A 562 -13.77 18.20 8.86
CA VAL A 562 -15.20 17.86 8.86
C VAL A 562 -15.82 18.26 10.19
N ARG A 563 -17.07 18.71 10.17
CA ARG A 563 -17.87 18.84 11.39
C ARG A 563 -18.66 17.56 11.58
N ILE A 564 -18.36 16.82 12.64
CA ILE A 564 -19.06 15.58 12.99
C ILE A 564 -20.46 15.89 13.52
N ARG A 565 -20.60 16.90 14.38
CA ARG A 565 -21.89 17.37 14.95
C ARG A 565 -21.84 18.84 15.36
#